data_AF-A0AAD4MM34-F1
#
_entry.id   AF-A0AAD4MM34-F1
#
_cell.length_a   1.000
_cell.length_b   1.000
_cell.length_c   1.000
_cell.angle_alpha   90.00
_cell.angle_beta   90.00
_cell.angle_gamma   90.00
#
_symmetry.space_group_name_H-M   'P 1'
#
loop_
_entity.id
_entity.type
_entity.pdbx_description
1 polymer ?
#
loop_
_entity_poly.entity_id
_entity_poly.type
_entity_poly.pdbx_seq_one_letter_code
_entity_poly.pdbx_strand_id
1 'polypeptide(L)'
;MTEEGNLELRILNLEKLMHYETQQTLSPAKCIRGLAWKISVNPCSIFRHHAKANATQYKALQFFLQCNGGDDSSTWSCHASATLHIVSQKEGVDVIVHQLIKIHQLIPLNDHNFLSC
;
A
#
# COMPACT_ATOMS: atom_id res chain seq x y z
N MET A 1 -9.36 23.90 -7.05
CA MET A 1 -9.84 22.50 -7.10
C MET A 1 -8.97 21.72 -6.15
N THR A 2 -9.51 21.24 -5.04
CA THR A 2 -8.74 20.54 -4.00
C THR A 2 -8.53 19.08 -4.42
N GLU A 3 -7.35 18.80 -4.96
CA GLU A 3 -6.92 17.52 -5.55
C GLU A 3 -6.51 16.49 -4.47
N GLU A 4 -7.45 16.11 -3.61
CA GLU A 4 -7.30 15.01 -2.65
C GLU A 4 -8.12 13.81 -3.14
N GLY A 5 -7.58 12.60 -2.99
CA GLY A 5 -8.23 11.39 -3.47
C GLY A 5 -8.15 10.26 -2.46
N ASN A 6 -9.28 9.57 -2.27
CA ASN A 6 -9.36 8.40 -1.38
C ASN A 6 -9.23 7.10 -2.18
N LEU A 7 -8.43 6.17 -1.68
CA LEU A 7 -8.29 4.80 -2.18
C LEU A 7 -8.87 3.83 -1.17
N GLU A 8 -9.47 2.75 -1.64
CA GLU A 8 -10.03 1.72 -0.77
C GLU A 8 -9.63 0.33 -1.26
N LEU A 9 -9.29 -0.55 -0.31
CA LEU A 9 -9.08 -1.97 -0.54
C LEU A 9 -9.87 -2.75 0.51
N ARG A 10 -10.86 -3.53 0.06
CA ARG A 10 -11.62 -4.42 0.93
C ARG A 10 -11.03 -5.82 0.91
N ILE A 11 -10.57 -6.29 2.07
CA ILE A 11 -10.08 -7.67 2.25
C ILE A 11 -11.27 -8.57 2.59
N LEU A 12 -11.77 -9.33 1.62
CA LEU A 12 -12.94 -10.20 1.82
C LEU A 12 -12.62 -11.46 2.62
N ASN A 13 -11.43 -12.04 2.42
CA ASN A 13 -11.01 -13.26 3.10
C ASN A 13 -9.58 -13.10 3.63
N LEU A 14 -9.48 -12.73 4.91
CA LEU A 14 -8.20 -12.51 5.58
C LEU A 14 -7.40 -13.80 5.71
N GLU A 15 -8.04 -14.93 6.04
CA GLU A 15 -7.34 -16.20 6.21
C GLU A 15 -6.69 -16.66 4.91
N LYS A 16 -7.43 -16.56 3.79
CA LYS A 16 -6.92 -16.86 2.46
C LYS A 16 -5.73 -15.95 2.12
N LEU A 17 -5.85 -14.64 2.39
CA LEU A 17 -4.75 -13.70 2.17
C LEU A 17 -3.51 -14.12 2.98
N MET A 18 -3.68 -14.43 4.26
CA MET A 18 -2.58 -14.81 5.18
C MET A 18 -1.97 -16.19 4.92
N HIS A 19 -2.60 -17.02 4.07
CA HIS A 19 -2.11 -18.34 3.71
C HIS A 19 -1.01 -18.28 2.62
N TYR A 20 -1.16 -17.37 1.66
CA TYR A 20 -0.23 -17.23 0.53
C TYR A 20 0.79 -16.12 0.80
N GLU A 21 1.90 -16.45 1.44
CA GLU A 21 2.90 -15.46 1.89
C GLU A 21 3.52 -14.62 0.75
N THR A 22 3.47 -15.09 -0.49
CA THR A 22 3.99 -14.38 -1.67
C THR A 22 2.93 -13.65 -2.49
N GLN A 23 1.64 -13.79 -2.14
CA GLN A 23 0.57 -13.22 -2.96
C GLN A 23 0.27 -11.78 -2.56
N GLN A 24 0.64 -10.86 -3.45
CA GLN A 24 0.24 -9.46 -3.35
C GLN A 24 -1.22 -9.29 -3.78
N THR A 25 -1.98 -8.54 -2.97
CA THR A 25 -3.33 -8.09 -3.30
C THR A 25 -3.30 -6.59 -3.58
N LEU A 26 -3.93 -6.18 -4.68
CA LEU A 26 -3.99 -4.79 -5.13
C LEU A 26 -5.42 -4.25 -5.06
N SER A 27 -5.56 -2.97 -4.70
CA SER A 27 -6.80 -2.23 -4.96
C SER A 27 -6.97 -2.00 -6.46
N PRO A 28 -8.20 -1.68 -6.90
CA PRO A 28 -8.39 -1.00 -8.18
C PRO A 28 -7.49 0.25 -8.27
N ALA A 29 -7.00 0.55 -9.47
CA ALA A 29 -6.26 1.78 -9.71
C ALA A 29 -7.21 2.97 -9.64
N LYS A 30 -6.78 4.06 -9.01
CA LYS A 30 -7.51 5.33 -9.03
C LYS A 30 -6.61 6.46 -9.47
N CYS A 31 -7.10 7.28 -10.39
CA CYS A 31 -6.39 8.47 -10.80
C CYS A 31 -6.48 9.54 -9.72
N ILE A 32 -5.33 10.02 -9.24
CA ILE A 32 -5.23 11.15 -8.32
C ILE A 32 -4.07 12.02 -8.81
N ARG A 33 -4.36 13.27 -9.15
CA ARG A 33 -3.37 14.22 -9.72
C ARG A 33 -2.68 13.69 -10.98
N GLY A 34 -3.44 13.05 -11.87
CA GLY A 34 -2.94 12.51 -13.14
C GLY A 34 -2.05 11.26 -13.00
N LEU A 35 -1.94 10.68 -11.80
CA LEU A 35 -1.16 9.48 -11.54
C LEU A 35 -2.08 8.35 -11.11
N ALA A 36 -1.76 7.11 -11.51
CA ALA A 36 -2.51 5.92 -11.13
C ALA A 36 -2.01 5.42 -9.77
N TRP A 37 -2.86 5.48 -8.75
CA TRP A 37 -2.55 5.02 -7.41
C TRP A 37 -3.21 3.69 -7.10
N LYS A 38 -2.52 2.82 -6.35
CA LYS A 38 -3.04 1.55 -5.83
C LYS A 38 -2.57 1.32 -4.40
N ILE A 39 -3.42 0.74 -3.57
CA ILE A 39 -2.99 0.12 -2.31
C ILE A 39 -2.52 -1.29 -2.65
N SER A 40 -1.36 -1.69 -2.14
CA SER A 40 -0.90 -3.08 -2.20
C SER A 40 -0.71 -3.66 -0.82
N VAL A 41 -1.14 -4.90 -0.64
CA VAL A 41 -1.08 -5.62 0.62
C VAL A 41 -0.47 -6.98 0.40
N ASN A 42 0.51 -7.33 1.22
CA ASN A 42 1.16 -8.64 1.22
C ASN A 42 1.27 -9.16 2.66
N PRO A 43 1.08 -10.47 2.88
CA PRO A 43 1.46 -11.08 4.13
C PRO A 43 2.97 -10.99 4.33
N CYS A 44 3.40 -10.86 5.58
CA CYS A 44 4.78 -10.98 5.96
C CYS A 44 4.91 -11.70 7.31
N SER A 45 6.07 -12.28 7.52
CA SER A 45 6.46 -12.81 8.82
C SER A 45 7.36 -11.81 9.52
N ILE A 46 6.97 -11.38 10.72
CA ILE A 46 7.76 -10.49 11.57
C ILE A 46 8.26 -11.25 12.78
N PHE A 47 9.50 -10.98 13.18
CA PHE A 47 10.07 -11.48 14.43
C PHE A 47 9.98 -10.37 15.47
N ARG A 48 9.28 -10.60 16.58
CA ARG A 48 9.40 -9.73 17.75
C ARG A 48 10.50 -10.29 18.65
N HIS A 49 11.36 -9.39 19.15
CA HIS A 49 12.57 -9.59 19.97
C HIS A 49 13.90 -9.68 19.19
N HIS A 50 14.82 -8.76 19.55
CA HIS A 50 16.22 -8.72 19.13
C HIS A 50 17.11 -9.82 19.77
N ALA A 51 16.57 -10.67 20.65
CA ALA A 51 17.34 -11.64 21.41
C ALA A 51 17.29 -13.03 20.74
N LYS A 52 18.40 -13.38 20.10
CA LYS A 52 18.73 -14.67 19.48
C LYS A 52 18.58 -15.83 20.50
N ALA A 53 17.42 -16.48 20.52
CA ALA A 53 17.25 -17.88 20.94
C ALA A 53 15.79 -18.36 20.78
N ASN A 54 14.80 -17.51 21.11
CA ASN A 54 13.37 -17.88 21.20
C ASN A 54 12.45 -16.88 20.48
N ALA A 55 12.85 -16.39 19.30
CA ALA A 55 12.03 -15.43 18.58
C ALA A 55 10.72 -16.07 18.11
N THR A 56 9.58 -15.63 18.66
CA THR A 56 8.27 -16.02 18.15
C THR A 56 8.01 -15.31 16.83
N GLN A 57 7.74 -16.08 15.79
CA GLN A 57 7.34 -15.58 14.48
C GLN A 57 5.86 -15.20 14.52
N TYR A 58 5.54 -13.97 14.12
CA TYR A 58 4.17 -13.49 13.99
C TYR A 58 3.87 -13.24 12.52
N LYS A 59 2.66 -13.58 12.08
CA LYS A 59 2.18 -13.18 10.78
C LYS A 59 1.58 -11.77 10.85
N ALA A 60 1.91 -10.94 9.88
CA ALA A 60 1.43 -9.58 9.75
C ALA A 60 1.05 -9.28 8.30
N LEU A 61 0.35 -8.16 8.07
CA LEU A 61 0.12 -7.59 6.75
C LEU A 61 0.98 -6.35 6.59
N GLN A 62 1.68 -6.25 5.47
CA GLN A 62 2.35 -5.03 5.04
C GLN A 62 1.43 -4.30 4.05
N PHE A 63 1.26 -3.00 4.28
CA PHE A 63 0.49 -2.11 3.43
C PHE A 63 1.45 -1.16 2.74
N PHE A 64 1.32 -1.04 1.42
CA PHE A 64 2.09 -0.10 0.62
C PHE A 64 1.15 0.72 -0.25
N LEU A 65 1.53 1.97 -0.51
CA LEU A 65 0.88 2.82 -1.50
C LEU A 65 1.79 2.85 -2.74
N GLN A 66 1.26 2.43 -3.88
CA GLN A 66 1.95 2.40 -5.16
C GLN A 66 1.48 3.57 -6.03
N CYS A 67 2.42 4.35 -6.52
CA CYS A 67 2.20 5.34 -7.56
C CYS A 67 2.78 4.79 -8.88
N ASN A 68 1.96 4.66 -9.92
CA ASN A 68 2.37 4.18 -11.25
C ASN A 68 3.20 2.88 -11.25
N GLY A 69 2.77 1.88 -10.48
CA GLY A 69 3.52 0.62 -10.24
C GLY A 69 3.68 -0.35 -11.43
N GLY A 70 3.67 0.15 -12.67
CA GLY A 70 4.02 -0.62 -13.87
C GLY A 70 5.33 -0.16 -14.52
N ASP A 71 6.08 0.72 -13.86
CA ASP A 71 7.11 1.52 -14.51
C ASP A 71 8.35 1.71 -13.62
N ASP A 72 9.46 1.04 -13.98
CA ASP A 72 10.64 0.82 -13.11
C ASP A 72 11.82 1.78 -13.36
N SER A 73 11.67 2.84 -14.17
CA SER A 73 12.80 3.75 -14.43
C SER A 73 13.05 4.82 -13.37
N SER A 74 14.27 5.34 -13.37
CA SER A 74 14.89 6.15 -12.33
C SER A 74 14.82 7.67 -12.56
N THR A 75 13.96 8.17 -13.45
CA THR A 75 14.07 9.56 -14.00
C THR A 75 13.11 10.62 -13.43
N TRP A 76 12.15 10.25 -12.57
CA TRP A 76 11.37 11.13 -11.69
C TRP A 76 11.19 10.49 -10.33
N SER A 77 10.59 11.23 -9.41
CA SER A 77 10.10 10.65 -8.16
C SER A 77 8.73 11.18 -7.78
N CYS A 78 7.89 10.33 -7.19
CA CYS A 78 6.63 10.75 -6.59
C CYS A 78 6.85 11.18 -5.14
N HIS A 79 6.31 12.33 -4.76
CA HIS A 79 6.22 12.78 -3.37
C HIS A 79 4.74 13.00 -3.03
N ALA A 80 4.22 12.20 -2.12
CA ALA A 80 2.88 12.38 -1.57
C ALA A 80 2.87 12.13 -0.06
N SER A 81 1.86 12.71 0.59
CA SER A 81 1.44 12.36 1.94
C SER A 81 0.10 11.64 1.87
N ALA A 82 -0.11 10.66 2.73
CA ALA A 82 -1.35 9.91 2.79
C ALA A 82 -1.67 9.55 4.25
N THR A 83 -2.95 9.34 4.55
CA THR A 83 -3.37 8.75 5.82
C THR A 83 -3.94 7.38 5.54
N LEU A 84 -3.36 6.35 6.17
CA LEU A 84 -3.85 4.98 6.11
C LEU A 84 -4.86 4.76 7.23
N HIS A 85 -6.08 4.38 6.85
CA HIS A 85 -7.14 3.97 7.76
C HIS A 85 -7.31 2.45 7.65
N ILE A 86 -7.15 1.74 8.76
CA ILE A 86 -7.50 0.32 8.87
C ILE A 86 -8.84 0.23 9.58
N VAL A 87 -9.87 -0.07 8.79
CA VAL A 87 -11.26 -0.13 9.25
C VAL A 87 -11.64 -1.59 9.48
N SER A 88 -12.13 -1.90 10.69
CA SER A 88 -12.70 -3.21 11.00
C SER A 88 -14.01 -3.43 10.24
N GLN A 89 -14.20 -4.63 9.71
CA GLN A 89 -15.50 -5.03 9.13
C GLN A 89 -16.52 -5.43 10.20
N LYS A 90 -16.10 -5.63 11.45
CA LYS A 90 -16.99 -5.84 12.59
C LYS A 90 -17.41 -4.50 13.17
N GLU A 91 -18.70 -4.34 13.39
CA GLU A 91 -19.27 -3.17 14.06
C GLU A 91 -18.71 -3.00 15.48
N GLY A 92 -18.63 -1.74 15.94
CA GLY A 92 -18.17 -1.39 17.29
C GLY A 92 -16.67 -1.51 17.53
N VAL A 93 -15.86 -1.75 16.49
CA VAL A 93 -14.40 -1.75 16.58
C VAL A 93 -13.85 -0.45 16.00
N ASP A 94 -13.01 0.23 16.77
CA ASP A 94 -12.42 1.51 16.38
C ASP A 94 -11.52 1.41 15.15
N VAL A 95 -11.50 2.49 14.36
CA VAL A 95 -10.61 2.63 13.20
C VAL A 95 -9.19 2.93 13.69
N ILE A 96 -8.23 2.14 13.20
CA ILE A 96 -6.81 2.41 13.44
C ILE A 96 -6.33 3.36 12.33
N VAL A 97 -5.71 4.47 12.70
CA VAL A 97 -5.26 5.52 11.77
C VAL A 97 -3.75 5.70 11.87
N HIS A 98 -3.05 5.63 10.74
CA HIS A 98 -1.63 5.88 10.63
C HIS A 98 -1.34 6.95 9.56
N GLN A 99 -0.55 7.97 9.90
CA GLN A 99 -0.07 8.95 8.92
C GLN A 99 1.16 8.42 8.18
N LEU A 100 1.11 8.43 6.85
CA LEU A 100 2.21 8.07 5.96
C LEU A 100 2.79 9.35 5.37
N ILE A 101 3.93 9.78 5.92
CA ILE A 101 4.45 11.14 5.71
C ILE A 101 5.41 11.22 4.51
N LYS A 102 5.90 10.09 3.98
CA LYS A 102 6.86 10.14 2.87
C LYS A 102 6.83 8.89 2.01
N ILE A 103 6.31 9.04 0.79
CA ILE A 103 6.55 8.09 -0.29
C ILE A 103 7.61 8.73 -1.17
N HIS A 104 8.74 8.05 -1.36
CA HIS A 104 9.73 8.39 -2.38
C HIS A 104 9.86 7.17 -3.28
N GLN A 105 9.19 7.21 -4.42
CA GLN A 105 9.31 6.20 -5.47
C GLN A 105 9.93 6.86 -6.68
N LEU A 106 11.05 6.33 -7.19
CA LEU A 106 11.61 6.74 -8.47
C LEU A 106 10.76 6.11 -9.59
N ILE A 107 10.40 6.87 -10.62
CA ILE A 107 9.54 6.42 -11.73
C ILE A 107 10.07 7.07 -13.05
N PRO A 108 9.76 6.68 -14.31
CA PRO A 108 10.33 7.28 -15.55
C PRO A 108 9.58 8.43 -16.26
N LEU A 109 10.33 9.40 -16.82
CA LEU A 109 9.80 10.55 -17.59
C LEU A 109 9.88 10.37 -19.12
N ASN A 110 10.13 9.17 -19.63
CA ASN A 110 10.24 8.94 -21.06
C ASN A 110 9.19 7.95 -21.55
N ASP A 111 7.98 8.46 -21.73
CA ASP A 111 7.23 8.20 -22.95
C ASP A 111 6.23 9.34 -23.12
N HIS A 112 6.02 9.76 -24.37
CA HIS A 112 4.99 10.74 -24.76
C HIS A 112 3.55 10.27 -24.47
N ASN A 113 3.38 9.25 -23.64
CA ASN A 113 2.14 8.81 -23.03
C ASN A 113 2.18 9.10 -21.53
N PHE A 114 2.13 10.39 -21.17
CA PHE A 114 1.23 10.76 -20.10
C PHE A 114 -0.18 10.36 -20.58
N LEU A 115 -0.52 9.07 -20.46
CA LEU A 115 -1.91 8.69 -20.26
C LEU A 115 -2.23 9.17 -18.85
N SER A 116 -2.37 10.49 -18.75
CA SER A 116 -3.45 11.10 -18.01
C SER A 116 -4.63 10.15 -18.14
N CYS A 117 -4.97 9.51 -17.05
CA CYS A 117 -6.38 9.59 -16.73
C CYS A 117 -6.73 11.09 -16.61
#